data_AF-A0A932UZ42-F1
#
_entry.id   AF-A0A932UZ42-F1
#
_cell.length_a   1.000
_cell.length_b   1.000
_cell.length_c   1.000
_cell.angle_alpha   90.00
_cell.angle_beta   90.00
_cell.angle_gamma   90.00
#
_symmetry.space_group_name_H-M   'P 1'
#
loop_
_entity.id
_entity.type
_entity.pdbx_description
1 polymer ?
#
loop_
_entity_poly.entity_id
_entity_poly.type
_entity_poly.pdbx_seq_one_letter_code
_entity_poly.pdbx_strand_id
1 'polypeptide(L)'
;MVQTIDHTKPILTDTENKMQKSVEAVRQEMHSLHTGRASVALVEGIKVDYYNTITPLKGVASISTPDSKTIVIQPWDTSALSAIEKGISISGLGLVANNDGRVIRIQMPVLTQERRV
;
A
#
# COMPACT_ATOMS: atom_id res chain seq x y z
N MET A 1 -30.13 -43.30 -19.17
CA MET A 1 -28.84 -43.28 -18.43
C MET A 1 -27.93 -42.10 -18.85
N VAL A 2 -28.46 -40.97 -19.36
CA VAL A 2 -27.65 -39.84 -19.92
C VAL A 2 -27.77 -38.53 -19.11
N GLN A 3 -28.67 -38.42 -18.14
CA GLN A 3 -28.92 -37.17 -17.40
C GLN A 3 -27.94 -36.85 -16.26
N THR A 4 -27.03 -37.78 -15.89
CA THR A 4 -26.09 -37.57 -14.78
C THR A 4 -24.83 -36.78 -15.19
N ILE A 5 -24.50 -36.73 -16.49
CA ILE A 5 -23.27 -36.10 -17.00
C ILE A 5 -23.42 -34.57 -17.12
N ASP A 6 -24.66 -34.06 -17.14
CA ASP A 6 -24.95 -32.62 -17.30
C ASP A 6 -24.77 -31.83 -15.99
N HIS A 7 -25.03 -32.46 -14.85
CA HIS A 7 -24.87 -31.84 -13.53
C HIS A 7 -23.42 -31.71 -13.07
N THR A 8 -22.46 -32.43 -13.67
CA THR A 8 -21.04 -32.39 -13.26
C THR A 8 -20.31 -31.14 -13.76
N LYS A 9 -20.69 -30.64 -14.94
CA LYS A 9 -20.08 -29.46 -15.56
C LYS A 9 -20.24 -28.17 -14.73
N PRO A 10 -21.44 -27.81 -14.24
CA PRO A 10 -21.60 -26.59 -13.42
C PRO A 10 -20.85 -26.69 -12.09
N ILE A 11 -20.70 -27.89 -11.52
CA ILE A 11 -19.97 -28.11 -10.26
C ILE A 11 -18.46 -27.88 -10.48
N LEU A 12 -17.91 -28.34 -11.61
CA LEU A 12 -16.51 -28.08 -11.98
C LEU A 12 -16.26 -26.57 -12.16
N THR A 13 -17.14 -25.88 -12.89
CA THR A 13 -17.02 -24.42 -13.10
C THR A 13 -17.18 -23.61 -11.80
N ASP A 14 -18.08 -23.99 -10.89
CA ASP A 14 -18.21 -23.33 -9.58
C ASP A 14 -16.96 -23.54 -8.71
N THR A 15 -16.39 -24.75 -8.77
CA THR A 15 -15.18 -25.09 -8.03
C THR A 15 -13.96 -24.35 -8.58
N GLU A 16 -13.79 -24.26 -9.91
CA GLU A 16 -12.73 -23.46 -10.53
C GLU A 16 -12.84 -21.99 -10.15
N ASN A 17 -14.04 -21.41 -10.18
CA ASN A 17 -14.25 -20.02 -9.75
C ASN A 17 -13.92 -19.79 -8.28
N LYS A 18 -14.26 -20.74 -7.39
CA LYS A 18 -13.87 -20.67 -5.96
C LYS A 18 -12.37 -20.79 -5.77
N MET A 19 -11.70 -21.72 -6.47
CA MET A 19 -10.25 -21.85 -6.42
C MET A 19 -9.57 -20.57 -6.90
N GLN A 20 -10.03 -19.99 -8.00
CA GLN A 20 -9.48 -18.76 -8.55
C GLN A 20 -9.66 -17.58 -7.58
N LYS A 21 -10.83 -17.45 -6.95
CA LYS A 21 -11.06 -16.47 -5.87
C LYS A 21 -10.12 -16.66 -4.67
N SER A 22 -9.90 -17.89 -4.23
CA SER A 22 -8.96 -18.18 -3.13
C SER A 22 -7.53 -17.80 -3.51
N VAL A 23 -7.10 -18.07 -4.74
CA VAL A 23 -5.78 -17.67 -5.23
C VAL A 23 -5.65 -16.14 -5.33
N GLU A 24 -6.69 -15.44 -5.79
CA GLU A 24 -6.71 -13.98 -5.81
C GLU A 24 -6.69 -13.37 -4.42
N ALA A 25 -7.46 -13.92 -3.47
CA ALA A 25 -7.44 -13.51 -2.08
C ALA A 25 -6.04 -13.68 -1.48
N VAL A 26 -5.40 -14.84 -1.66
CA VAL A 26 -4.02 -15.08 -1.20
C VAL A 26 -3.04 -14.11 -1.86
N ARG A 27 -3.18 -13.79 -3.15
CA ARG A 27 -2.31 -12.80 -3.81
C ARG A 27 -2.50 -11.39 -3.23
N GLN A 28 -3.73 -10.99 -2.95
CA GLN A 28 -4.02 -9.69 -2.32
C GLN A 28 -3.50 -9.64 -0.89
N GLU A 29 -3.68 -10.71 -0.12
CA GLU A 29 -3.14 -10.83 1.22
C GLU A 29 -1.61 -10.85 1.20
N MET A 30 -0.95 -11.51 0.22
CA MET A 30 0.51 -11.47 0.06
C MET A 30 1.03 -10.09 -0.38
N HIS A 31 0.26 -9.32 -1.14
CA HIS A 31 0.58 -7.92 -1.42
C HIS A 31 0.46 -7.03 -0.18
N SER A 32 -0.47 -7.35 0.72
CA SER A 32 -0.70 -6.61 1.98
C SER A 32 0.20 -7.08 3.12
N LEU A 33 0.67 -8.34 3.07
CA LEU A 33 1.61 -8.96 3.99
C LEU A 33 3.01 -8.42 3.71
N HIS A 34 3.23 -7.20 4.19
CA HIS A 34 4.42 -6.75 4.91
C HIS A 34 5.73 -7.45 4.49
N THR A 35 6.03 -7.45 3.19
CA THR A 35 7.41 -7.60 2.75
C THR A 35 8.08 -6.33 3.24
N GLY A 36 9.16 -6.43 4.01
CA GLY A 36 9.95 -5.29 4.54
C GLY A 36 10.64 -4.47 3.43
N ARG A 37 9.99 -4.32 2.28
CA ARG A 37 10.29 -3.42 1.19
C ARG A 37 9.42 -2.19 1.38
N ALA A 38 10.04 -1.03 1.27
CA ALA A 38 9.36 0.24 1.07
C ALA A 38 8.42 0.13 -0.13
N SER A 39 7.17 -0.28 0.12
CA SER A 39 6.16 -0.42 -0.92
C SER A 39 5.35 0.86 -0.95
N VAL A 40 5.36 1.51 -2.11
CA VAL A 40 4.61 2.74 -2.41
C VAL A 40 3.14 2.57 -2.03
N ALA A 41 2.59 1.36 -2.19
CA ALA A 41 1.21 1.00 -1.83
C ALA A 41 0.84 1.28 -0.37
N LEU A 42 1.79 1.20 0.57
CA LEU A 42 1.54 1.45 1.99
C LEU A 42 1.24 2.93 2.26
N VAL A 43 1.86 3.82 1.48
CA VAL A 43 1.77 5.27 1.64
C VAL A 43 0.73 5.86 0.67
N GLU A 44 0.45 5.21 -0.46
CA GLU A 44 -0.60 5.60 -1.42
C GLU A 44 -2.01 5.65 -0.82
N GLY A 45 -2.30 4.78 0.15
CA GLY A 45 -3.61 4.72 0.83
C GLY A 45 -3.83 5.83 1.86
N ILE A 46 -2.80 6.62 2.17
CA ILE A 46 -2.88 7.68 3.17
C ILE A 46 -3.69 8.84 2.60
N LYS A 47 -4.69 9.26 3.38
CA LYS A 47 -5.52 10.44 3.12
C LYS A 47 -4.87 11.63 3.77
N VAL A 48 -4.61 12.67 2.99
CA VAL A 48 -4.04 13.94 3.47
C VAL A 48 -5.10 15.02 3.34
N ASP A 49 -5.21 15.85 4.37
CA ASP A 49 -6.09 17.02 4.33
C ASP A 49 -5.40 18.16 3.58
N TYR A 50 -5.79 18.37 2.32
CA TYR A 50 -5.31 19.47 1.51
C TYR A 50 -6.42 20.50 1.39
N TYR A 51 -6.22 21.69 1.97
CA TYR A 51 -7.23 22.77 1.97
C TYR A 51 -8.62 22.32 2.46
N ASN A 52 -8.71 21.59 3.60
CA ASN A 52 -9.95 21.03 4.15
C ASN A 52 -10.63 19.95 3.28
N THR A 53 -9.94 19.44 2.26
CA THR A 53 -10.42 18.33 1.44
C THR A 53 -9.52 17.13 1.64
N ILE A 54 -10.11 16.02 2.09
CA ILE A 54 -9.45 14.74 2.22
C ILE A 54 -9.13 14.20 0.82
N THR A 55 -7.86 14.30 0.43
CA THR A 55 -7.35 13.86 -0.87
C THR A 55 -6.37 12.71 -0.66
N PRO A 56 -6.40 11.66 -1.49
CA PRO A 56 -5.37 10.61 -1.43
C PRO A 56 -3.99 11.22 -1.71
N LEU A 57 -2.97 10.76 -0.98
CA LEU A 57 -1.60 11.27 -1.11
C LEU A 57 -1.09 11.20 -2.55
N LYS A 58 -1.47 10.16 -3.30
CA LYS A 58 -1.14 9.96 -4.72
C LYS A 58 -1.58 11.13 -5.63
N GLY A 59 -2.65 11.84 -5.27
CA GLY A 59 -3.16 12.98 -6.04
C GLY A 59 -2.43 14.29 -5.74
N VAL A 60 -1.82 14.43 -4.56
CA VAL A 60 -1.16 15.66 -4.10
C VAL A 60 0.37 15.57 -4.16
N ALA A 61 0.93 14.36 -4.30
CA ALA A 61 2.35 14.11 -4.39
C ALA A 61 2.68 12.91 -5.28
N SER A 62 3.83 12.97 -5.95
CA SER A 62 4.45 11.83 -6.61
C SER A 62 5.23 11.00 -5.59
N ILE A 63 4.95 9.70 -5.52
CA ILE A 63 5.61 8.79 -4.59
C ILE A 63 6.60 7.94 -5.41
N SER A 64 7.86 7.96 -5.02
CA SER A 64 8.95 7.23 -5.68
C SER A 64 9.79 6.51 -4.63
N THR A 65 10.24 5.30 -4.95
CA THR A 65 11.09 4.49 -4.07
C THR A 65 12.46 4.29 -4.72
N PRO A 66 13.38 5.27 -4.58
CA PRO A 66 14.73 5.14 -5.14
C PRO A 66 15.54 4.02 -4.47
N ASP A 67 15.21 3.67 -3.23
CA ASP A 67 15.81 2.55 -2.51
C ASP A 67 14.73 1.76 -1.77
N SER A 68 14.95 0.46 -1.57
CA SER A 68 14.01 -0.43 -0.87
C SER A 68 13.76 -0.05 0.60
N LYS A 69 14.52 0.91 1.15
CA LYS A 69 14.41 1.42 2.52
C LYS A 69 14.01 2.89 2.57
N THR A 70 13.94 3.58 1.43
CA THR A 70 13.65 5.02 1.38
C THR A 70 12.48 5.29 0.45
N ILE A 71 11.42 5.90 0.99
CA ILE A 71 10.29 6.40 0.22
C ILE A 71 10.48 7.91 0.07
N VAL A 72 10.48 8.39 -1.17
CA VAL A 72 10.53 9.81 -1.48
C VAL A 72 9.14 10.24 -1.95
N ILE A 73 8.60 11.24 -1.30
CA ILE A 73 7.31 11.85 -1.61
C ILE A 73 7.61 13.26 -2.10
N GLN A 74 7.29 13.52 -3.36
CA GLN A 74 7.50 14.80 -4.01
C GLN A 74 6.14 15.49 -4.17
N PRO A 75 5.77 16.43 -3.28
CA PRO A 75 4.54 17.19 -3.43
C PRO A 75 4.56 18.05 -4.70
N TRP A 76 3.39 18.20 -5.33
CA TRP A 76 3.24 19.13 -6.46
C TRP A 76 3.28 20.59 -6.00
N ASP A 77 2.88 20.84 -4.75
CA ASP A 77 2.84 22.17 -4.13
C ASP A 77 3.51 22.15 -2.75
N THR A 78 4.37 23.13 -2.47
CA THR A 78 5.10 23.22 -1.19
C THR A 78 4.19 23.54 -0.01
N SER A 79 3.00 24.10 -0.23
CA SER A 79 1.99 24.35 0.81
C SER A 79 1.37 23.04 1.32
N ALA A 80 1.34 22.01 0.47
CA ALA A 80 0.88 20.67 0.85
C ALA A 80 1.85 19.96 1.80
N LEU A 81 3.08 20.44 1.93
CA LEU A 81 4.16 19.73 2.60
C LEU A 81 3.87 19.55 4.10
N SER A 82 3.36 20.57 4.78
CA SER A 82 2.96 20.48 6.19
C SER A 82 1.73 19.58 6.40
N ALA A 83 0.79 19.59 5.44
CA ALA A 83 -0.36 18.70 5.47
C ALA A 83 0.05 17.22 5.30
N ILE A 84 0.96 16.95 4.37
CA ILE A 84 1.50 15.61 4.10
C ILE A 84 2.29 15.09 5.30
N GLU A 85 3.14 15.92 5.91
CA GLU A 85 3.89 15.57 7.12
C GLU A 85 2.94 15.15 8.26
N LYS A 86 1.87 15.93 8.49
CA LYS A 86 0.83 15.58 9.46
C LYS A 86 0.10 14.29 9.07
N GLY A 87 -0.28 14.12 7.80
CA GLY A 87 -0.95 12.91 7.31
C GLY A 87 -0.12 11.64 7.52
N ILE A 88 1.19 11.71 7.25
CA ILE A 88 2.13 10.61 7.49
C ILE A 88 2.26 10.32 8.98
N SER A 89 2.37 11.35 9.82
CA SER A 89 2.47 11.21 11.27
C SER A 89 1.20 10.58 11.88
N ILE A 90 0.01 10.96 11.38
CA ILE A 90 -1.28 10.41 11.81
C ILE A 90 -1.44 8.96 11.35
N SER A 91 -0.98 8.63 10.14
CA SER A 91 -0.97 7.25 9.65
C SER A 91 -0.05 6.31 10.43
N GLY A 92 0.74 6.82 11.36
CA GLY A 92 1.28 6.00 12.45
C GLY A 92 2.34 4.98 12.02
N LEU A 93 3.04 5.22 10.91
CA LEU A 93 4.16 4.35 10.52
C LEU A 93 5.37 4.46 11.47
N GLY A 94 5.38 5.43 12.39
CA GLY A 94 6.48 5.63 13.34
C GLY A 94 7.82 5.99 12.66
N LEU A 95 7.75 6.46 11.41
CA LEU A 95 8.90 6.76 10.57
C LEU A 95 9.19 8.26 10.62
N VAL A 96 10.48 8.60 10.69
CA VAL A 96 10.91 10.00 10.66
C VAL A 96 10.91 10.48 9.20
N ALA A 97 9.98 11.38 8.88
CA ALA A 97 9.94 12.08 7.61
C ALA A 97 11.02 13.18 7.60
N ASN A 98 12.06 12.99 6.79
CA ASN A 98 13.10 13.98 6.56
C ASN A 98 12.64 14.94 5.46
N ASN A 99 12.36 16.19 5.82
CA ASN A 99 11.93 17.22 4.90
C ASN A 99 13.13 17.98 4.30
N ASP A 100 13.25 18.00 2.98
CA ASP A 100 14.28 18.74 2.23
C ASP A 100 13.75 20.07 1.65
N GLY A 101 12.55 20.51 2.06
CA GLY A 101 11.88 21.74 1.62
C GLY A 101 11.13 21.62 0.29
N ARG A 102 11.53 20.69 -0.59
CA ARG A 102 10.79 20.33 -1.82
C ARG A 102 10.33 18.88 -1.86
N VAL A 103 11.00 18.01 -1.12
CA VAL A 103 10.70 16.58 -1.09
C VAL A 103 10.71 16.09 0.36
N ILE A 104 9.82 15.16 0.67
CA ILE A 104 9.77 14.46 1.96
C ILE A 104 10.37 13.08 1.75
N ARG A 105 11.42 12.75 2.51
CA ARG A 105 12.08 11.45 2.49
C ARG A 105 11.77 10.69 3.76
N ILE A 106 11.01 9.61 3.64
CA ILE A 106 10.76 8.68 4.73
C ILE A 106 11.82 7.59 4.64
N GLN A 107 12.65 7.50 5.68
CA GLN A 107 13.54 6.37 5.85
C GLN A 107 12.83 5.36 6.72
N MET A 108 12.58 4.17 6.18
CA MET A 108 12.20 3.04 7.03
C MET A 108 13.43 2.69 7.86
N PRO A 109 13.35 2.71 9.21
CA PRO A 109 14.40 2.15 10.03
C PRO A 109 14.58 0.72 9.56
N VAL A 110 15.84 0.29 9.49
CA VAL A 110 16.15 -1.11 9.23
C VAL A 110 15.29 -1.97 10.16
N LEU A 111 14.76 -3.08 9.64
CA LEU A 111 14.37 -4.19 10.49
C LEU A 111 15.66 -4.65 11.20
N THR A 112 16.09 -3.95 12.26
CA THR A 112 16.99 -4.55 13.23
C THR A 112 16.25 -5.76 13.76
N GLN A 113 17.02 -6.84 13.92
CA GLN A 113 16.58 -8.21 14.18
C GLN A 113 15.87 -8.42 15.54
N GLU A 114 15.11 -7.45 16.04
CA GLU A 114 14.52 -7.41 17.39
C GLU A 114 12.98 -7.53 17.38
N ARG A 115 12.44 -8.31 16.44
CA ARG A 115 11.11 -8.94 16.58
C ARG A 115 11.10 -10.40 16.10
N ARG A 116 12.21 -11.10 16.32
CA ARG A 116 12.25 -12.56 16.32
C ARG A 116 12.62 -13.06 17.72
N VAL A 117 11.71 -12.95 18.67
CA VAL A 117 11.61 -13.84 19.84
C VAL A 117 10.15 -14.11 20.13
#